data_AF-A0A1Y5ZN91-F1
#
_entry.id   AF-A0A1Y5ZN91-F1
#
_cell.length_a   1.000
_cell.length_b   1.000
_cell.length_c   1.000
_cell.angle_alpha   90.00
_cell.angle_beta   90.00
_cell.angle_gamma   90.00
#
_symmetry.space_group_name_H-M   'P 1'
#
loop_
_entity.id
_entity.type
_entity.pdbx_description
1 polymer ?
#
loop_
_entity_poly.entity_id
_entity_poly.type
_entity_poly.pdbx_seq_one_letter_code
_entity_poly.pdbx_strand_id
1 'polypeptide(L)'
;MGCNQCIFWETGGDRSTVEFSPVYGTDAEFKSDISYLKSKGKKVVLSIGGQNGVVLLPDNAAKQRFINSIQSLIDKYGFDGIDIDLESGIYLNGNDTNFKNPTTPQIVNLISAIRTISDHYGPDFLLSMAPETAYVQGGYSAYGSIWGAYLPIIYGVKDKLTYIHVQHYNAGSGIGMDGNNYNQGTADYEVAMADMLLHGFPVGGNANNMFPALRSDQVMIGLPAAPAAAPSGGYISPTEMKKALDYIIKGIPFGGKYKLSNESGYPAFRGLMSWSINWDAKNNFEFSNNYRTYFDAISLQK
;
A
#
# COMPACT_ATOMS: atom_id res chain seq x y z
N MET A 1 -14.28 6.76 6.78
CA MET A 1 -12.82 6.85 6.55
C MET A 1 -12.11 6.48 7.82
N GLY A 2 -11.20 5.50 7.71
CA GLY A 2 -10.20 5.22 8.73
C GLY A 2 -9.07 6.22 8.60
N CYS A 3 -8.59 6.70 9.74
CA CYS A 3 -7.40 7.54 9.85
C CYS A 3 -6.18 6.64 9.64
N ASN A 4 -5.38 6.80 8.60
CA ASN A 4 -4.34 5.81 8.29
C ASN A 4 -3.05 6.42 7.76
N GLN A 5 -2.56 7.48 8.39
CA GLN A 5 -1.17 7.88 8.20
C GLN A 5 -0.77 8.93 9.26
N CYS A 6 -0.23 8.46 10.39
CA CYS A 6 0.61 9.28 11.25
C CYS A 6 1.99 9.35 10.59
N ILE A 7 2.28 10.47 9.93
CA ILE A 7 3.44 10.66 9.06
C ILE A 7 4.38 11.67 9.72
N PHE A 8 5.66 11.42 10.00
CA PHE A 8 6.44 10.18 9.97
C PHE A 8 7.19 10.02 11.30
N TRP A 9 7.71 8.82 11.54
CA TRP A 9 8.73 8.52 12.56
C TRP A 9 10.10 8.47 11.84
N GLU A 10 11.19 8.56 12.59
CA GLU A 10 12.55 8.62 12.03
C GLU A 10 13.36 7.41 12.46
N THR A 11 14.25 6.92 11.59
CA THR A 11 15.39 6.12 12.05
C THR A 11 16.54 7.07 12.39
N GLY A 12 17.16 6.86 13.54
CA GLY A 12 18.43 7.50 13.87
C GLY A 12 19.60 7.00 12.99
N GLY A 13 20.83 7.26 13.43
CA GLY A 13 22.04 6.91 12.68
C GLY A 13 22.21 5.40 12.38
N ASP A 14 21.52 4.53 13.12
CA ASP A 14 21.60 3.07 12.96
C ASP A 14 20.68 2.50 11.87
N ARG A 15 19.81 3.33 11.27
CA ARG A 15 18.87 2.97 10.19
C ARG A 15 18.01 1.74 10.47
N SER A 16 17.77 1.41 11.74
CA SER A 16 17.03 0.20 12.12
C SER A 16 16.16 0.37 13.35
N THR A 17 16.53 1.23 14.29
CA THR A 17 15.67 1.59 15.42
C THR A 17 14.65 2.64 14.97
N VAL A 18 13.37 2.34 15.19
CA VAL A 18 12.23 3.17 14.81
C VAL A 18 11.85 4.09 15.96
N GLU A 19 11.89 5.40 15.74
CA GLU A 19 11.59 6.42 16.75
C GLU A 19 10.43 7.31 16.35
N PHE A 20 9.39 7.39 17.18
CA PHE A 20 8.24 8.26 16.96
C PHE A 20 7.98 9.14 18.18
N SER A 21 7.72 10.42 17.92
CA SER A 21 7.17 11.37 18.87
C SER A 21 6.02 12.13 18.20
N PRO A 22 4.90 12.36 18.90
CA PRO A 22 3.82 13.21 18.39
C PRO A 22 4.35 14.61 18.05
N VAL A 23 3.85 15.18 16.96
CA VAL A 23 4.18 16.56 16.54
C VAL A 23 3.50 17.63 17.40
N TYR A 24 2.51 17.24 18.20
CA TYR A 24 1.77 18.11 19.11
C TYR A 24 1.51 17.40 20.43
N GLY A 25 1.32 18.19 21.50
CA GLY A 25 0.95 17.68 22.81
C GLY A 25 2.02 16.75 23.41
N THR A 26 1.57 15.93 24.37
CA THR A 26 2.38 14.95 25.08
C THR A 26 2.10 13.53 24.57
N ASP A 27 3.00 12.59 24.89
CA ASP A 27 2.81 11.17 24.59
C ASP A 27 1.51 10.61 25.16
N ALA A 28 1.13 11.04 26.37
CA ALA A 28 -0.09 10.59 27.04
C ALA A 28 -1.35 11.11 26.34
N GLU A 29 -1.35 12.37 25.91
CA GLU A 29 -2.46 12.96 25.15
C GLU A 29 -2.62 12.25 23.81
N PHE A 30 -1.52 12.03 23.08
CA PHE A 30 -1.58 11.33 21.79
C PHE A 30 -2.08 9.88 21.94
N LYS A 31 -1.64 9.15 22.98
CA LYS A 31 -2.17 7.82 23.32
C LYS A 31 -3.68 7.87 23.61
N SER A 32 -4.14 8.92 24.30
CA SER A 32 -5.56 9.13 24.59
C SER A 32 -6.35 9.43 23.31
N ASP A 33 -5.82 10.23 22.40
CA ASP A 33 -6.44 10.52 21.10
C ASP A 33 -6.61 9.25 20.27
N ILE A 34 -5.57 8.40 20.20
CA ILE A 34 -5.65 7.08 19.56
C ILE A 34 -6.75 6.24 20.19
N SER A 35 -6.76 6.14 21.52
CA SER A 35 -7.75 5.35 22.27
C SER A 35 -9.18 5.85 22.00
N TYR A 36 -9.37 7.17 21.94
CA TYR A 36 -10.65 7.79 21.60
C TYR A 36 -11.09 7.44 20.18
N LEU A 37 -10.22 7.58 19.18
CA LEU A 37 -10.54 7.20 17.79
C LEU A 37 -10.90 5.72 17.67
N LYS A 38 -10.16 4.84 18.37
CA LYS A 38 -10.45 3.40 18.43
C LYS A 38 -11.81 3.12 19.07
N SER A 39 -12.20 3.85 20.11
CA SER A 39 -13.55 3.74 20.71
C SER A 39 -14.68 4.10 19.73
N LYS A 40 -14.37 4.86 18.67
CA LYS A 40 -15.29 5.20 17.58
C LYS A 40 -15.17 4.26 16.37
N GLY A 41 -14.54 3.11 16.55
CA GLY A 41 -14.33 2.09 15.52
C GLY A 41 -13.33 2.50 14.43
N LYS A 42 -12.50 3.51 14.68
CA LYS A 42 -11.39 3.85 13.76
C LYS A 42 -10.19 2.97 14.08
N LYS A 43 -9.35 2.78 13.06
CA LYS A 43 -8.03 2.18 13.21
C LYS A 43 -7.00 3.30 13.13
N VAL A 44 -5.91 3.18 13.88
CA VAL A 44 -4.77 4.08 13.77
C VAL A 44 -3.51 3.23 13.59
N VAL A 45 -2.80 3.48 12.50
CA VAL A 45 -1.67 2.67 12.01
C VAL A 45 -0.42 3.53 11.96
N LEU A 46 0.72 2.97 12.37
CA LEU A 46 2.03 3.61 12.27
C LEU A 46 2.63 3.30 10.88
N SER A 47 2.82 4.33 10.04
CA SER A 47 3.40 4.15 8.69
C SER A 47 4.91 4.30 8.69
N ILE A 48 5.60 3.31 8.10
CA ILE A 48 7.03 3.02 8.08
C ILE A 48 7.64 3.46 6.76
N GLY A 49 8.11 4.71 6.66
CA GLY A 49 8.50 5.29 5.38
C GLY A 49 8.91 6.76 5.39
N GLY A 50 8.88 7.37 4.20
CA GLY A 50 9.17 8.78 3.98
C GLY A 50 10.66 9.13 3.85
N GLN A 51 10.94 10.38 3.49
CA GLN A 51 12.30 10.89 3.21
C GLN A 51 13.30 10.62 4.36
N ASN A 52 12.85 10.60 5.61
CA ASN A 52 13.69 10.38 6.79
C ASN A 52 13.59 8.94 7.35
N GLY A 53 12.64 8.11 6.89
CA GLY A 53 12.36 6.77 7.40
C GLY A 53 13.11 5.66 6.66
N VAL A 54 14.44 5.78 6.55
CA VAL A 54 15.27 4.78 5.87
C VAL A 54 15.53 3.58 6.79
N VAL A 55 14.94 2.42 6.46
CA VAL A 55 15.15 1.16 7.20
C VAL A 55 16.07 0.22 6.44
N LEU A 56 17.23 -0.10 7.03
CA LEU A 56 18.19 -1.06 6.52
C LEU A 56 18.34 -2.24 7.48
N LEU A 57 18.05 -3.43 6.98
CA LEU A 57 18.07 -4.70 7.72
C LEU A 57 19.10 -5.66 7.08
N PRO A 58 20.41 -5.34 7.08
CA PRO A 58 21.42 -6.19 6.47
C PRO A 58 21.62 -7.52 7.20
N ASP A 59 21.32 -7.58 8.50
CA ASP A 59 21.58 -8.72 9.36
C ASP A 59 20.52 -8.89 10.47
N ASN A 60 20.70 -9.94 11.28
CA ASN A 60 19.79 -10.26 12.38
C ASN A 60 19.78 -9.21 13.50
N ALA A 61 20.88 -8.49 13.73
CA ALA A 61 20.96 -7.47 14.77
C ALA A 61 20.12 -6.25 14.40
N ALA A 62 20.23 -5.77 13.15
CA ALA A 62 19.38 -4.71 12.62
C ALA A 62 17.90 -5.12 12.62
N LYS A 63 17.61 -6.34 12.18
CA LYS A 63 16.26 -6.92 12.24
C LYS A 63 15.67 -6.90 13.65
N GLN A 64 16.45 -7.29 14.66
CA GLN A 64 15.96 -7.33 16.04
C GLN A 64 15.72 -5.93 16.62
N ARG A 65 16.58 -4.94 16.30
CA ARG A 65 16.35 -3.54 16.69
C ARG A 65 15.03 -3.04 16.12
N PHE A 66 14.80 -3.26 14.83
CA PHE A 66 13.56 -2.88 14.15
C PHE A 66 12.31 -3.52 14.78
N ILE A 67 12.34 -4.84 15.01
CA ILE A 67 11.23 -5.57 15.67
C ILE A 67 10.94 -4.96 17.05
N ASN A 68 11.96 -4.81 17.88
CA ASN A 68 11.82 -4.33 19.25
C ASN A 68 11.29 -2.90 19.31
N SER A 69 11.79 -2.00 18.46
CA SER A 69 11.36 -0.60 18.43
C SER A 69 9.92 -0.48 17.95
N ILE A 70 9.52 -1.23 16.92
CA ILE A 70 8.14 -1.23 16.43
C ILE A 70 7.18 -1.75 17.51
N GLN A 71 7.51 -2.88 18.14
CA GLN A 71 6.69 -3.42 19.23
C GLN A 71 6.55 -2.42 20.38
N SER A 72 7.67 -1.80 20.79
CA SER A 72 7.66 -0.79 21.85
C SER A 72 6.76 0.41 21.52
N LEU A 73 6.77 0.89 20.27
CA LEU A 73 5.91 2.00 19.85
C LEU A 73 4.43 1.61 19.79
N ILE A 74 4.13 0.41 19.30
CA ILE A 74 2.76 -0.11 19.29
C ILE A 74 2.23 -0.22 20.72
N ASP A 75 3.01 -0.78 21.65
CA ASP A 75 2.62 -0.89 23.07
C ASP A 75 2.49 0.48 23.74
N LYS A 76 3.40 1.40 23.44
CA LYS A 76 3.41 2.76 23.99
C LYS A 76 2.14 3.51 23.63
N TYR A 77 1.78 3.56 22.35
CA TYR A 77 0.71 4.41 21.83
C TYR A 77 -0.61 3.68 21.56
N GLY A 78 -0.60 2.34 21.49
CA GLY A 78 -1.78 1.52 21.23
C GLY A 78 -2.20 1.49 19.76
N PHE A 79 -1.25 1.56 18.82
CA PHE A 79 -1.53 1.42 17.38
C PHE A 79 -2.20 0.07 17.07
N ASP A 80 -3.07 0.04 16.07
CA ASP A 80 -3.73 -1.19 15.61
C ASP A 80 -2.84 -2.04 14.69
N GLY A 81 -1.72 -1.48 14.23
CA GLY A 81 -0.93 -2.08 13.17
C GLY A 81 0.20 -1.21 12.63
N ILE A 82 0.84 -1.69 11.57
CA ILE A 82 1.86 -0.96 10.81
C ILE A 82 1.52 -0.90 9.31
N ASP A 83 2.00 0.16 8.67
CA ASP A 83 1.96 0.35 7.23
C ASP A 83 3.39 0.41 6.69
N ILE A 84 3.75 -0.36 5.67
CA ILE A 84 5.11 -0.37 5.10
C ILE A 84 5.14 0.52 3.86
N ASP A 85 5.81 1.66 3.98
CA ASP A 85 5.95 2.72 2.97
C ASP A 85 7.45 2.98 2.68
N LEU A 86 8.22 1.90 2.55
CA LEU A 86 9.67 1.93 2.38
C LEU A 86 10.05 1.92 0.89
N GLU A 87 10.68 2.98 0.42
CA GLU A 87 11.28 3.05 -0.93
C GLU A 87 12.80 2.84 -0.86
N SER A 88 13.46 3.55 0.06
CA SER A 88 14.92 3.51 0.21
C SER A 88 15.41 2.17 0.74
N GLY A 89 16.37 1.57 0.03
CA GLY A 89 16.99 0.29 0.42
C GLY A 89 16.26 -0.95 -0.09
N ILE A 90 15.06 -0.84 -0.67
CA ILE A 90 14.33 -1.97 -1.24
C ILE A 90 14.74 -2.19 -2.70
N TYR A 91 15.54 -3.22 -2.95
CA TYR A 91 15.89 -3.66 -4.29
C TYR A 91 16.28 -5.14 -4.29
N LEU A 92 16.27 -5.78 -5.45
CA LEU A 92 16.70 -7.16 -5.67
C LEU A 92 18.18 -7.21 -6.07
N ASN A 93 18.97 -8.04 -5.37
CA ASN A 93 20.34 -8.37 -5.77
C ASN A 93 20.39 -9.17 -7.08
N GLY A 94 21.54 -9.15 -7.78
CA GLY A 94 21.69 -9.66 -9.16
C GLY A 94 21.40 -11.14 -9.45
N ASN A 95 21.07 -11.95 -8.44
CA ASN A 95 20.65 -13.35 -8.62
C ASN A 95 19.34 -13.67 -7.88
N ASP A 96 18.69 -12.67 -7.30
CA ASP A 96 17.41 -12.81 -6.62
C ASP A 96 16.27 -12.84 -7.64
N THR A 97 15.99 -14.02 -8.19
CA THR A 97 15.12 -14.20 -9.37
C THR A 97 13.80 -14.91 -9.06
N ASN A 98 13.59 -15.35 -7.82
CA ASN A 98 12.40 -16.08 -7.41
C ASN A 98 11.67 -15.35 -6.28
N PHE A 99 10.58 -14.64 -6.61
CA PHE A 99 9.81 -13.91 -5.60
C PHE A 99 9.25 -14.79 -4.47
N LYS A 100 9.14 -16.11 -4.67
CA LYS A 100 8.68 -17.03 -3.62
C LYS A 100 9.78 -17.37 -2.61
N ASN A 101 11.05 -17.20 -3.00
CA ASN A 101 12.23 -17.53 -2.20
C ASN A 101 13.28 -16.42 -2.38
N PRO A 102 13.04 -15.21 -1.86
CA PRO A 102 13.97 -14.10 -2.00
C PRO A 102 15.31 -14.43 -1.34
N THR A 103 16.39 -13.85 -1.86
CA THR A 103 17.75 -14.05 -1.34
C THR A 103 18.43 -12.75 -0.91
N THR A 104 17.87 -11.59 -1.28
CA THR A 104 18.38 -10.29 -0.87
C THR A 104 18.15 -10.08 0.63
N PRO A 105 19.20 -9.88 1.45
CA PRO A 105 19.07 -9.83 2.91
C PRO A 105 18.03 -8.82 3.42
N GLN A 106 17.98 -7.62 2.82
CA GLN A 106 16.96 -6.62 3.16
C GLN A 106 15.54 -7.18 3.06
N ILE A 107 15.21 -7.81 1.92
CA ILE A 107 13.87 -8.36 1.63
C ILE A 107 13.57 -9.53 2.57
N VAL A 108 14.52 -10.46 2.73
CA VAL A 108 14.38 -11.62 3.62
C VAL A 108 14.14 -11.20 5.07
N ASN A 109 14.95 -10.24 5.56
CA ASN A 109 14.86 -9.77 6.94
C ASN A 109 13.61 -8.93 7.18
N LEU A 110 13.18 -8.12 6.20
CA LEU A 110 11.94 -7.35 6.30
C LEU A 110 10.71 -8.28 6.36
N ILE A 111 10.64 -9.31 5.52
CA ILE A 111 9.59 -10.34 5.59
C ILE A 111 9.62 -11.00 6.98
N SER A 112 10.79 -11.44 7.44
CA SER A 112 10.94 -12.08 8.76
C SER A 112 10.48 -11.15 9.89
N ALA A 113 10.83 -9.85 9.83
CA ALA A 113 10.43 -8.88 10.83
C ALA A 113 8.93 -8.62 10.86
N ILE A 114 8.32 -8.37 9.69
CA ILE A 114 6.87 -8.16 9.56
C ILE A 114 6.12 -9.36 10.12
N ARG A 115 6.51 -10.58 9.72
CA ARG A 115 5.89 -11.80 10.25
C ARG A 115 5.99 -11.89 11.76
N THR A 116 7.18 -11.65 12.32
CA THR A 116 7.44 -11.70 13.77
C THR A 116 6.59 -10.67 14.52
N ILE A 117 6.49 -9.44 14.01
CA ILE A 117 5.67 -8.39 14.62
C ILE A 117 4.19 -8.77 14.58
N SER A 118 3.67 -9.20 13.43
CA SER A 118 2.26 -9.61 13.32
C SER A 118 1.94 -10.84 14.18
N ASP A 119 2.84 -11.83 14.27
CA ASP A 119 2.68 -13.01 15.13
C ASP A 119 2.61 -12.63 16.62
N HIS A 120 3.31 -11.57 17.02
CA HIS A 120 3.28 -11.06 18.39
C HIS A 120 1.90 -10.50 18.79
N TYR A 121 1.22 -9.79 17.88
CA TYR A 121 -0.08 -9.16 18.14
C TYR A 121 -1.29 -10.02 17.74
N GLY A 122 -1.06 -11.09 16.97
CA GLY A 122 -2.10 -12.04 16.58
C GLY A 122 -2.90 -11.63 15.34
N PRO A 123 -4.01 -12.34 15.05
CA PRO A 123 -4.71 -12.26 13.77
C PRO A 123 -5.42 -10.92 13.50
N ASP A 124 -5.68 -10.13 14.54
CA ASP A 124 -6.34 -8.82 14.41
C ASP A 124 -5.34 -7.68 14.08
N PHE A 125 -4.05 -7.99 14.03
CA PHE A 125 -3.02 -7.02 13.68
C PHE A 125 -3.22 -6.47 12.26
N LEU A 126 -3.27 -5.14 12.14
CA LEU A 126 -3.41 -4.50 10.84
C LEU A 126 -2.04 -4.38 10.17
N LEU A 127 -1.89 -5.02 9.02
CA LEU A 127 -0.73 -4.85 8.16
C LEU A 127 -1.15 -4.26 6.82
N SER A 128 -0.57 -3.11 6.46
CA SER A 128 -0.69 -2.54 5.13
C SER A 128 0.65 -2.19 4.50
N MET A 129 0.63 -1.91 3.20
CA MET A 129 1.82 -1.49 2.45
C MET A 129 1.45 -0.49 1.36
N ALA A 130 2.33 0.48 1.11
CA ALA A 130 2.17 1.54 0.11
C ALA A 130 3.35 1.64 -0.88
N PRO A 131 3.80 0.55 -1.54
CA PRO A 131 4.87 0.67 -2.51
C PRO A 131 4.45 1.50 -3.73
N GLU A 132 5.42 2.13 -4.41
CA GLU A 132 5.20 2.69 -5.74
C GLU A 132 5.02 1.57 -6.80
N THR A 133 4.42 1.92 -7.94
CA THR A 133 4.09 0.95 -9.01
C THR A 133 5.32 0.21 -9.57
N ALA A 134 6.50 0.84 -9.62
CA ALA A 134 7.73 0.19 -10.08
C ALA A 134 8.05 -1.09 -9.29
N TYR A 135 7.80 -1.07 -7.98
CA TYR A 135 8.10 -2.19 -7.08
C TYR A 135 7.09 -3.34 -7.16
N VAL A 136 5.94 -3.12 -7.80
CA VAL A 136 4.84 -4.09 -7.89
C VAL A 136 4.50 -4.37 -9.35
N GLN A 137 3.68 -3.54 -9.99
CA GLN A 137 3.25 -3.71 -11.38
C GLN A 137 4.43 -3.63 -12.36
N GLY A 138 5.45 -2.83 -12.05
CA GLY A 138 6.71 -2.81 -12.80
C GLY A 138 7.41 -4.17 -12.89
N GLY A 139 7.10 -5.08 -11.96
CA GLY A 139 7.47 -6.49 -11.98
C GLY A 139 7.02 -7.25 -13.24
N TYR A 140 5.99 -6.76 -13.94
CA TYR A 140 5.55 -7.31 -15.23
C TYR A 140 6.61 -7.09 -16.31
N SER A 141 7.21 -5.91 -16.34
CA SER A 141 8.22 -5.52 -17.33
C SER A 141 9.60 -6.10 -17.01
N ALA A 142 10.01 -6.07 -15.74
CA ALA A 142 11.32 -6.54 -15.30
C ALA A 142 11.27 -7.02 -13.85
N TYR A 143 12.14 -7.98 -13.50
CA TYR A 143 12.30 -8.45 -12.12
C TYR A 143 13.76 -8.38 -11.70
N GLY A 144 14.12 -7.30 -11.00
CA GLY A 144 15.50 -6.98 -10.64
C GLY A 144 15.67 -5.49 -10.30
N SER A 145 16.68 -5.15 -9.49
CA SER A 145 16.77 -3.79 -8.91
C SER A 145 15.46 -3.44 -8.18
N ILE A 146 14.90 -2.25 -8.37
CA ILE A 146 13.61 -1.86 -7.78
C ILE A 146 12.41 -2.54 -8.46
N TRP A 147 12.54 -2.95 -9.72
CA TRP A 147 11.43 -3.47 -10.52
C TRP A 147 10.93 -4.80 -9.98
N GLY A 148 9.71 -4.80 -9.44
CA GLY A 148 9.11 -5.98 -8.80
C GLY A 148 9.67 -6.32 -7.40
N ALA A 149 10.47 -5.46 -6.77
CA ALA A 149 11.14 -5.79 -5.52
C ALA A 149 10.20 -5.93 -4.30
N TYR A 150 8.95 -5.44 -4.38
CA TYR A 150 7.93 -5.70 -3.36
C TYR A 150 7.17 -7.01 -3.57
N LEU A 151 7.21 -7.63 -4.76
CA LEU A 151 6.54 -8.91 -4.99
C LEU A 151 6.95 -10.02 -3.99
N PRO A 152 8.25 -10.23 -3.67
CA PRO A 152 8.61 -11.19 -2.64
C PRO A 152 8.11 -10.81 -1.25
N ILE A 153 8.07 -9.51 -0.93
CA ILE A 153 7.55 -9.01 0.35
C ILE A 153 6.06 -9.34 0.44
N ILE A 154 5.27 -8.90 -0.55
CA ILE A 154 3.84 -9.16 -0.64
C ILE A 154 3.55 -10.66 -0.54
N TYR A 155 4.23 -11.48 -1.33
CA TYR A 155 4.04 -12.93 -1.31
C TYR A 155 4.39 -13.54 0.05
N GLY A 156 5.50 -13.12 0.66
CA GLY A 156 6.00 -13.64 1.94
C GLY A 156 5.13 -13.29 3.15
N VAL A 157 4.26 -12.27 3.04
CA VAL A 157 3.34 -11.85 4.11
C VAL A 157 1.88 -11.84 3.70
N LYS A 158 1.50 -12.41 2.54
CA LYS A 158 0.13 -12.35 2.01
C LYS A 158 -0.94 -12.94 2.93
N ASP A 159 -0.57 -13.87 3.82
CA ASP A 159 -1.45 -14.45 4.85
C ASP A 159 -1.70 -13.49 6.03
N LYS A 160 -0.84 -12.49 6.20
CA LYS A 160 -0.91 -11.47 7.26
C LYS A 160 -1.36 -10.10 6.74
N LEU A 161 -1.20 -9.87 5.43
CA LEU A 161 -1.55 -8.61 4.78
C LEU A 161 -3.06 -8.33 4.89
N THR A 162 -3.42 -7.22 5.54
CA THR A 162 -4.80 -6.75 5.62
C THR A 162 -5.23 -6.11 4.30
N TYR A 163 -4.39 -5.24 3.73
CA TYR A 163 -4.54 -4.69 2.38
C TYR A 163 -3.26 -4.02 1.88
N ILE A 164 -3.09 -3.92 0.57
CA ILE A 164 -2.06 -3.13 -0.10
C ILE A 164 -2.73 -2.00 -0.90
N HIS A 165 -2.18 -0.80 -0.81
CA HIS A 165 -2.60 0.37 -1.57
C HIS A 165 -1.40 0.96 -2.29
N VAL A 166 -1.10 0.40 -3.47
CA VAL A 166 -0.01 0.89 -4.32
C VAL A 166 -0.23 2.37 -4.63
N GLN A 167 0.86 3.15 -4.65
CA GLN A 167 0.81 4.57 -4.99
C GLN A 167 0.59 4.75 -6.50
N HIS A 168 -0.64 5.06 -6.91
CA HIS A 168 -1.02 5.29 -8.31
C HIS A 168 -0.75 6.75 -8.74
N TYR A 169 0.35 7.32 -8.28
CA TYR A 169 0.72 8.71 -8.52
C TYR A 169 2.24 8.88 -8.49
N ASN A 170 2.73 10.00 -9.02
CA ASN A 170 4.15 10.22 -9.32
C ASN A 170 4.80 9.10 -10.17
N ALA A 171 3.98 8.34 -10.90
CA ALA A 171 4.38 7.11 -11.59
C ALA A 171 4.56 7.29 -13.11
N GLY A 172 4.05 8.40 -13.68
CA GLY A 172 4.07 8.64 -15.12
C GLY A 172 3.08 7.74 -15.86
N SER A 173 3.51 6.54 -16.25
CA SER A 173 2.68 5.55 -16.94
C SER A 173 3.00 4.13 -16.49
N GLY A 174 2.08 3.20 -16.72
CA GLY A 174 2.22 1.79 -16.36
C GLY A 174 1.70 0.87 -17.46
N ILE A 175 2.39 -0.25 -17.67
CA ILE A 175 2.01 -1.26 -18.65
C ILE A 175 1.03 -2.23 -18.00
N GLY A 176 -0.18 -2.34 -18.55
CA GLY A 176 -1.18 -3.31 -18.10
C GLY A 176 -0.82 -4.75 -18.49
N MET A 177 -1.54 -5.72 -17.92
CA MET A 177 -1.35 -7.15 -18.27
C MET A 177 -1.65 -7.47 -19.75
N ASP A 178 -2.35 -6.57 -20.44
CA ASP A 178 -2.62 -6.64 -21.87
C ASP A 178 -1.47 -6.07 -22.74
N GLY A 179 -0.38 -5.64 -22.11
CA GLY A 179 0.79 -5.07 -22.78
C GLY A 179 0.64 -3.63 -23.23
N ASN A 180 -0.52 -2.99 -23.00
CA ASN A 180 -0.74 -1.59 -23.35
C ASN A 180 -0.21 -0.65 -22.26
N ASN A 181 0.30 0.51 -22.66
CA ASN A 181 0.73 1.56 -21.74
C ASN A 181 -0.44 2.49 -21.39
N TYR A 182 -0.64 2.74 -20.10
CA TYR A 182 -1.67 3.61 -19.54
C TYR A 182 -1.06 4.74 -18.73
N ASN A 183 -1.58 5.95 -18.86
CA ASN A 183 -1.06 7.12 -18.15
C ASN A 183 -1.75 7.27 -16.79
N GLN A 184 -0.98 7.62 -15.75
CA GLN A 184 -1.53 7.89 -14.42
C GLN A 184 -2.61 8.98 -14.44
N GLY A 185 -3.56 8.93 -13.50
CA GLY A 185 -4.65 9.90 -13.42
C GLY A 185 -5.78 9.68 -14.43
N THR A 186 -5.87 8.48 -15.01
CA THR A 186 -6.92 8.09 -15.96
C THR A 186 -7.64 6.83 -15.50
N ALA A 187 -8.94 6.72 -15.76
CA ALA A 187 -9.72 5.58 -15.31
C ALA A 187 -9.17 4.23 -15.83
N ASP A 188 -8.69 4.18 -17.08
CA ASP A 188 -8.05 2.97 -17.64
C ASP A 188 -6.81 2.55 -16.84
N TYR A 189 -5.96 3.50 -16.44
CA TYR A 189 -4.77 3.21 -15.63
C TYR A 189 -5.15 2.64 -14.26
N GLU A 190 -6.16 3.22 -13.60
CA GLU A 190 -6.57 2.75 -12.28
C GLU A 190 -7.09 1.32 -12.32
N VAL A 191 -7.88 0.99 -13.34
CA VAL A 191 -8.36 -0.38 -13.57
C VAL A 191 -7.19 -1.31 -13.90
N ALA A 192 -6.34 -0.92 -14.85
CA ALA A 192 -5.23 -1.76 -15.31
C ALA A 192 -4.26 -2.12 -14.20
N MET A 193 -3.87 -1.15 -13.37
CA MET A 193 -2.88 -1.36 -12.30
C MET A 193 -3.47 -2.16 -11.13
N ALA A 194 -4.74 -1.94 -10.77
CA ALA A 194 -5.39 -2.70 -9.71
C ALA A 194 -5.66 -4.16 -10.13
N ASP A 195 -6.03 -4.37 -11.39
CA ASP A 195 -6.36 -5.70 -11.91
C ASP A 195 -5.16 -6.66 -11.87
N MET A 196 -3.93 -6.14 -11.97
CA MET A 196 -2.72 -6.94 -11.79
C MET A 196 -2.69 -7.65 -10.43
N LEU A 197 -3.11 -6.98 -9.36
CA LEU A 197 -3.17 -7.58 -8.02
C LEU A 197 -4.44 -8.40 -7.79
N LEU A 198 -5.55 -8.04 -8.44
CA LEU A 198 -6.82 -8.76 -8.33
C LEU A 198 -6.79 -10.11 -9.06
N HIS A 199 -6.05 -10.20 -10.16
CA HIS A 199 -5.98 -11.38 -11.02
C HIS A 199 -4.65 -12.13 -10.95
N GLY A 200 -3.55 -11.42 -10.65
CA GLY A 200 -2.20 -11.94 -10.81
C GLY A 200 -1.70 -11.79 -12.26
N PHE A 201 -0.37 -11.77 -12.42
CA PHE A 201 0.28 -11.42 -13.68
C PHE A 201 1.62 -12.16 -13.87
N PRO A 202 2.10 -12.33 -15.12
CA PRO A 202 3.41 -12.92 -15.39
C PRO A 202 4.53 -11.93 -15.04
N VAL A 203 5.47 -12.36 -14.20
CA VAL A 203 6.62 -11.55 -13.77
C VAL A 203 7.71 -11.59 -14.84
N GLY A 204 8.22 -10.42 -15.23
CA GLY A 204 9.27 -10.26 -16.26
C GLY A 204 8.88 -10.82 -17.63
N GLY A 205 7.58 -10.74 -17.99
CA GLY A 205 7.05 -11.33 -19.22
C GLY A 205 7.12 -12.86 -19.29
N ASN A 206 7.45 -13.54 -18.19
CA ASN A 206 7.57 -14.99 -18.16
C ASN A 206 6.27 -15.65 -17.68
N ALA A 207 5.52 -16.25 -18.61
CA ALA A 207 4.26 -16.94 -18.32
C ALA A 207 4.39 -18.12 -17.33
N ASN A 208 5.59 -18.67 -17.15
CA ASN A 208 5.85 -19.72 -16.16
C ASN A 208 6.13 -19.16 -14.75
N ASN A 209 6.25 -17.84 -14.61
CA ASN A 209 6.52 -17.15 -13.36
C ASN A 209 5.37 -16.20 -12.98
N MET A 210 4.21 -16.78 -12.67
CA MET A 210 3.01 -16.03 -12.32
C MET A 210 3.04 -15.54 -10.87
N PHE A 211 2.95 -14.22 -10.67
CA PHE A 211 2.57 -13.65 -9.38
C PHE A 211 1.08 -13.93 -9.15
N PRO A 212 0.69 -14.54 -8.03
CA PRO A 212 -0.71 -14.94 -7.80
C PRO A 212 -1.60 -13.73 -7.51
N ALA A 213 -2.90 -13.87 -7.81
CA ALA A 213 -3.92 -12.96 -7.30
C ALA A 213 -3.85 -12.83 -5.78
N LEU A 214 -4.07 -11.62 -5.28
CA LEU A 214 -4.46 -11.39 -3.91
C LEU A 214 -5.98 -11.55 -3.77
N ARG A 215 -6.47 -11.72 -2.54
CA ARG A 215 -7.92 -11.59 -2.32
C ARG A 215 -8.32 -10.15 -2.67
N SER A 216 -9.49 -9.97 -3.27
CA SER A 216 -9.98 -8.63 -3.60
C SER A 216 -10.12 -7.73 -2.36
N ASP A 217 -10.42 -8.31 -1.19
CA ASP A 217 -10.42 -7.60 0.09
C ASP A 217 -9.02 -7.15 0.58
N GLN A 218 -7.94 -7.58 -0.07
CA GLN A 218 -6.58 -7.09 0.18
C GLN A 218 -6.16 -6.01 -0.81
N VAL A 219 -6.93 -5.70 -1.86
CA VAL A 219 -6.52 -4.74 -2.88
C VAL A 219 -7.23 -3.41 -2.69
N MET A 220 -6.44 -2.35 -2.60
CA MET A 220 -6.86 -0.94 -2.58
C MET A 220 -6.04 -0.14 -3.60
N ILE A 221 -6.48 1.08 -3.92
CA ILE A 221 -5.75 2.03 -4.76
C ILE A 221 -5.36 3.25 -3.93
N GLY A 222 -4.08 3.66 -3.99
CA GLY A 222 -3.58 4.88 -3.36
C GLY A 222 -3.62 6.07 -4.32
N LEU A 223 -4.34 7.14 -3.96
CA LEU A 223 -4.54 8.32 -4.80
C LEU A 223 -4.14 9.62 -4.09
N PRO A 224 -3.68 10.65 -4.80
CA PRO A 224 -3.46 11.95 -4.18
C PRO A 224 -4.81 12.66 -3.93
N ALA A 225 -4.99 13.22 -2.74
CA ALA A 225 -6.23 13.89 -2.33
C ALA A 225 -6.50 15.19 -3.10
N ALA A 226 -5.44 15.77 -3.67
CA ALA A 226 -5.46 17.00 -4.45
C ALA A 226 -4.32 16.96 -5.47
N PRO A 227 -4.38 17.73 -6.58
CA PRO A 227 -3.29 17.78 -7.55
C PRO A 227 -1.92 18.10 -6.94
N ALA A 228 -1.88 19.04 -5.99
CA ALA A 228 -0.63 19.45 -5.33
C ALA A 228 -0.06 18.37 -4.38
N ALA A 229 -0.83 17.35 -4.03
CA ALA A 229 -0.36 16.25 -3.18
C ALA A 229 0.55 15.28 -3.94
N ALA A 230 0.50 15.27 -5.28
CA ALA A 230 1.41 14.52 -6.16
C ALA A 230 1.90 15.43 -7.30
N PRO A 231 2.98 16.20 -7.08
CA PRO A 231 3.45 17.21 -8.03
C PRO A 231 3.83 16.66 -9.41
N SER A 232 4.23 15.39 -9.49
CA SER A 232 4.58 14.72 -10.76
C SER A 232 3.37 14.06 -11.45
N GLY A 233 2.14 14.33 -10.97
CA GLY A 233 0.89 13.84 -11.54
C GLY A 233 0.32 12.60 -10.83
N GLY A 234 -0.86 12.16 -11.28
CA GLY A 234 -1.58 11.01 -10.72
C GLY A 234 -2.90 11.37 -10.03
N TYR A 235 -3.19 12.66 -9.83
CA TYR A 235 -4.54 13.06 -9.44
C TYR A 235 -5.54 12.74 -10.54
N ILE A 236 -6.65 12.13 -10.14
CA ILE A 236 -7.80 11.79 -10.98
C ILE A 236 -9.05 12.44 -10.39
N SER A 237 -9.88 13.04 -11.24
CA SER A 237 -11.12 13.65 -10.77
C SER A 237 -12.07 12.59 -10.18
N PRO A 238 -12.91 12.94 -9.18
CA PRO A 238 -13.89 12.00 -8.64
C PRO A 238 -14.84 11.40 -9.68
N THR A 239 -15.16 12.14 -10.74
CA THR A 239 -16.01 11.66 -11.84
C THR A 239 -15.35 10.51 -12.59
N GLU A 240 -14.08 10.67 -12.99
CA GLU A 240 -13.36 9.60 -13.71
C GLU A 240 -13.04 8.43 -12.79
N MET A 241 -12.67 8.68 -11.53
CA MET A 241 -12.37 7.60 -10.60
C MET A 241 -13.60 6.74 -10.28
N LYS A 242 -14.80 7.34 -10.20
CA LYS A 242 -16.04 6.57 -10.02
C LYS A 242 -16.34 5.64 -11.20
N LYS A 243 -15.94 5.99 -12.42
CA LYS A 243 -16.00 5.08 -13.58
C LYS A 243 -15.09 3.86 -13.36
N ALA A 244 -13.84 4.10 -12.94
CA ALA A 244 -12.91 3.03 -12.64
C ALA A 244 -13.44 2.13 -11.51
N LEU A 245 -13.98 2.71 -10.44
CA LEU A 245 -14.57 1.96 -9.32
C LEU A 245 -15.80 1.15 -9.74
N ASP A 246 -16.71 1.72 -10.54
CA ASP A 246 -17.86 0.98 -11.06
C ASP A 246 -17.40 -0.20 -11.93
N TYR A 247 -16.33 -0.03 -12.71
CA TYR A 247 -15.81 -1.13 -13.50
C TYR A 247 -15.15 -2.20 -12.63
N ILE A 248 -14.24 -1.81 -11.73
CA ILE A 248 -13.54 -2.74 -10.83
C ILE A 248 -14.53 -3.50 -9.93
N ILE A 249 -15.47 -2.79 -9.30
CA ILE A 249 -16.33 -3.37 -8.25
C ILE A 249 -17.54 -4.10 -8.86
N LYS A 250 -18.13 -3.54 -9.93
CA LYS A 250 -19.43 -3.99 -10.45
C LYS A 250 -19.34 -4.58 -11.87
N GLY A 251 -18.17 -4.57 -12.50
CA GLY A 251 -18.00 -5.05 -13.87
C GLY A 251 -18.64 -4.14 -14.92
N ILE A 252 -18.97 -2.88 -14.59
CA ILE A 252 -19.63 -1.95 -15.52
C ILE A 252 -18.57 -1.17 -16.33
N PRO A 253 -18.36 -1.48 -17.63
CA PRO A 253 -17.36 -0.77 -18.43
C PRO A 253 -17.79 0.67 -18.71
N PHE A 254 -16.82 1.57 -18.88
CA PHE A 254 -17.04 2.99 -19.15
C PHE A 254 -16.59 3.44 -20.55
N GLY A 255 -16.36 2.50 -21.46
CA GLY A 255 -15.83 2.77 -22.80
C GLY A 255 -14.32 3.07 -22.85
N GLY A 256 -13.61 2.72 -21.78
CA GLY A 256 -12.14 2.72 -21.74
C GLY A 256 -11.52 1.66 -22.66
N LYS A 257 -10.20 1.73 -22.82
CA LYS A 257 -9.44 0.77 -23.63
C LYS A 257 -9.11 -0.51 -22.87
N TYR A 258 -8.95 -0.45 -21.55
CA TYR A 258 -8.58 -1.60 -20.76
C TYR A 258 -9.77 -2.53 -20.55
N LYS A 259 -9.55 -3.84 -20.71
CA LYS A 259 -10.56 -4.87 -20.42
C LYS A 259 -10.21 -5.55 -19.09
N LEU A 260 -11.10 -5.40 -18.10
CA LEU A 260 -10.96 -6.06 -16.80
C LEU A 260 -10.94 -7.59 -16.97
N SER A 261 -10.02 -8.24 -16.25
CA SER A 261 -9.78 -9.68 -16.31
C SER A 261 -11.01 -10.53 -15.93
N ASN A 262 -11.83 -10.04 -15.00
CA ASN A 262 -13.10 -10.65 -14.62
C ASN A 262 -14.27 -9.75 -15.06
N GLU A 263 -15.05 -10.22 -16.03
CA GLU A 263 -16.17 -9.45 -16.61
C GLU A 263 -17.25 -9.09 -15.59
N SER A 264 -17.39 -9.87 -14.49
CA SER A 264 -18.36 -9.58 -13.42
C SER A 264 -17.82 -8.62 -12.34
N GLY A 265 -16.58 -8.17 -12.45
CA GLY A 265 -15.91 -7.33 -11.46
C GLY A 265 -15.46 -8.06 -10.20
N TYR A 266 -14.99 -7.29 -9.24
CA TYR A 266 -14.43 -7.70 -7.96
C TYR A 266 -15.17 -6.99 -6.81
N PRO A 267 -16.37 -7.46 -6.42
CA PRO A 267 -17.24 -6.75 -5.46
C PRO A 267 -16.65 -6.57 -4.06
N ALA A 268 -15.65 -7.38 -3.69
CA ALA A 268 -14.95 -7.29 -2.41
C ALA A 268 -13.68 -6.43 -2.46
N PHE A 269 -13.41 -5.73 -3.57
CA PHE A 269 -12.36 -4.71 -3.65
C PHE A 269 -12.45 -3.75 -2.46
N ARG A 270 -11.32 -3.52 -1.78
CA ARG A 270 -11.33 -3.02 -0.40
C ARG A 270 -11.54 -1.52 -0.29
N GLY A 271 -11.17 -0.74 -1.31
CA GLY A 271 -11.42 0.71 -1.37
C GLY A 271 -10.20 1.55 -1.73
N LEU A 272 -10.15 2.77 -1.18
CA LEU A 272 -9.12 3.77 -1.52
C LEU A 272 -8.29 4.20 -0.31
N MET A 273 -7.00 4.39 -0.54
CA MET A 273 -6.07 5.13 0.31
C MET A 273 -5.84 6.51 -0.31
N SER A 274 -5.51 7.51 0.50
CA SER A 274 -5.09 8.79 -0.06
C SER A 274 -3.95 9.46 0.68
N TRP A 275 -3.02 10.00 -0.10
CA TRP A 275 -2.07 11.01 0.34
C TRP A 275 -2.68 12.41 0.11
N SER A 276 -3.13 13.13 1.13
CA SER A 276 -3.20 12.76 2.55
C SER A 276 -4.44 13.40 3.18
N ILE A 277 -4.74 13.06 4.44
CA ILE A 277 -5.81 13.71 5.22
C ILE A 277 -5.62 15.24 5.26
N ASN A 278 -4.38 15.71 5.43
CA ASN A 278 -4.07 17.13 5.47
C ASN A 278 -4.31 17.81 4.12
N TRP A 279 -3.94 17.16 3.01
CA TRP A 279 -4.22 17.66 1.66
C TRP A 279 -5.72 17.67 1.34
N ASP A 280 -6.46 16.64 1.75
CA ASP A 280 -7.91 16.59 1.60
C ASP A 280 -8.59 17.74 2.36
N ALA A 281 -8.21 17.95 3.63
CA ALA A 281 -8.72 19.07 4.43
C ALA A 281 -8.42 20.43 3.78
N LYS A 282 -7.21 20.60 3.23
CA LYS A 282 -6.82 21.81 2.49
C LYS A 282 -7.55 21.96 1.16
N ASN A 283 -8.01 20.87 0.56
CA ASN A 283 -8.78 20.81 -0.67
C ASN A 283 -10.28 20.63 -0.39
N ASN A 284 -10.79 21.27 0.66
CA ASN A 284 -12.21 21.34 1.00
C ASN A 284 -12.89 19.97 1.17
N PHE A 285 -12.14 18.96 1.61
CA PHE A 285 -12.64 17.60 1.81
C PHE A 285 -13.24 16.98 0.54
N GLU A 286 -12.75 17.36 -0.66
CA GLU A 286 -13.26 16.84 -1.93
C GLU A 286 -13.13 15.32 -2.02
N PHE A 287 -11.94 14.79 -1.72
CA PHE A 287 -11.67 13.36 -1.80
C PHE A 287 -12.55 12.62 -0.82
N SER A 288 -12.53 13.03 0.45
CA SER A 288 -13.30 12.34 1.47
C SER A 288 -14.79 12.36 1.17
N ASN A 289 -15.39 13.54 0.99
CA ASN A 289 -16.84 13.63 0.79
C ASN A 289 -17.32 12.83 -0.44
N ASN A 290 -16.57 12.87 -1.55
CA ASN A 290 -16.94 12.13 -2.75
C ASN A 290 -16.91 10.62 -2.56
N TYR A 291 -15.79 10.08 -2.07
CA TYR A 291 -15.62 8.64 -2.01
C TYR A 291 -16.36 8.02 -0.82
N ARG A 292 -16.58 8.76 0.28
CA ARG A 292 -17.49 8.29 1.33
C ARG A 292 -18.89 8.09 0.79
N THR A 293 -19.42 9.10 0.09
CA THR A 293 -20.76 9.05 -0.50
C THR A 293 -20.87 7.90 -1.49
N TYR A 294 -19.85 7.71 -2.34
CA TYR A 294 -19.83 6.62 -3.30
C TYR A 294 -19.90 5.24 -2.62
N PHE A 295 -18.99 4.95 -1.68
CA PHE A 295 -18.95 3.64 -1.01
C PHE A 295 -20.18 3.37 -0.15
N ASP A 296 -20.80 4.41 0.44
CA ASP A 296 -22.02 4.25 1.25
C ASP A 296 -23.27 3.97 0.40
N ALA A 297 -23.26 4.39 -0.87
CA ALA A 297 -24.34 4.13 -1.81
C ALA A 297 -24.23 2.74 -2.48
N ILE A 298 -23.13 2.02 -2.30
CA ILE A 298 -22.96 0.69 -2.89
C ILE A 298 -23.91 -0.29 -2.21
N SER A 299 -24.96 -0.69 -2.95
CA SER A 299 -25.83 -1.81 -2.61
C SER A 299 -25.42 -3.03 -3.42
N LEU A 300 -24.48 -3.83 -2.90
CA LEU A 300 -24.10 -5.09 -3.54
C LEU A 300 -25.17 -6.14 -3.21
N GLN A 301 -25.97 -6.52 -4.20
CA GLN A 301 -26.68 -7.79 -4.15
C GLN A 301 -25.65 -8.87 -4.49
N LYS A 302 -25.27 -9.66 -3.50
CA LYS A 302 -24.35 -10.79 -3.66
C LYS A 302 -25.14 -12.09 -3.79
#